data_AF-A0A3D3CGY4-F1
#
_entry.id   AF-A0A3D3CGY4-F1
#
_cell.length_a   1.000
_cell.length_b   1.000
_cell.length_c   1.000
_cell.angle_alpha   90.00
_cell.angle_beta   90.00
_cell.angle_gamma   90.00
#
_symmetry.space_group_name_H-M   'P 1'
#
loop_
_entity.id
_entity.type
_entity.pdbx_description
1 polymer ?
#
loop_
_entity_poly.entity_id
_entity_poly.type
_entity_poly.pdbx_seq_one_letter_code
_entity_poly.pdbx_strand_id
1 'polypeptide(L)'
;KGYAGEVACEECGSAVLCSQCGSVMAWEEKKNRLRCSACGAVRPFPEVCPACRGPLLTGKRPGLEALYAIAQTLASDACPAVFWEDERPTGEKKRRELAGKMSSGGIVVGTRGTLAACDSVDVGFVAWVDADAEARNVAFQAKFTAFSMIWESLWRGRGAKDRVLLLQSRRPGSGWQRGVALGWPHFWRDELEERREFGLPPFSFLLGIRCPSLEAKRGIMARLEQTAIAPMDPDETALSFWATVPSMDRIRRALAPFFSIGNSGRGFPEITVWID
;
A
#
# COMPACT_ATOMS: atom_id res chain seq x y z
N LYS A 1 -9.54 1.79 13.15
CA LYS A 1 -10.66 1.65 14.12
C LYS A 1 -11.07 3.06 14.54
N GLY A 2 -12.36 3.36 14.55
CA GLY A 2 -12.88 4.73 14.68
C GLY A 2 -12.44 5.64 13.54
N TYR A 3 -11.63 6.65 13.86
CA TYR A 3 -11.05 7.58 12.89
C TYR A 3 -9.53 7.57 13.00
N ALA A 4 -8.83 7.65 11.87
CA ALA A 4 -7.38 7.83 11.84
C ALA A 4 -7.07 9.30 11.55
N GLY A 5 -6.21 9.91 12.37
CA GLY A 5 -5.68 11.24 12.10
C GLY A 5 -4.81 11.21 10.85
N GLU A 6 -5.05 12.12 9.94
CA GLU A 6 -4.36 12.22 8.66
C GLU A 6 -3.73 13.60 8.50
N VAL A 7 -2.62 13.64 7.77
CA VAL A 7 -1.96 14.88 7.32
C VAL A 7 -1.64 14.77 5.85
N ALA A 8 -2.04 15.79 5.09
CA ALA A 8 -1.68 15.95 3.68
C ALA A 8 -1.42 17.43 3.39
N CYS A 9 -0.57 17.72 2.41
CA CYS A 9 -0.36 19.08 1.95
C CYS A 9 -1.57 19.59 1.16
N GLU A 10 -1.98 20.82 1.41
CA GLU A 10 -3.07 21.47 0.66
C GLU A 10 -2.70 21.72 -0.80
N GLU A 11 -1.47 22.19 -1.04
CA GLU A 11 -1.01 22.57 -2.37
C GLU A 11 -0.67 21.36 -3.24
N CYS A 12 0.26 20.53 -2.77
CA CYS A 12 0.73 19.41 -3.58
C CYS A 12 -0.06 18.12 -3.32
N GLY A 13 -0.84 18.00 -2.24
CA GLY A 13 -1.58 16.78 -1.89
C GLY A 13 -0.72 15.67 -1.26
N SER A 14 0.58 15.88 -1.05
CA SER A 14 1.49 14.85 -0.54
C SER A 14 1.25 14.57 0.94
N ALA A 15 1.27 13.29 1.32
CA ALA A 15 1.22 12.86 2.71
C ALA A 15 2.58 12.99 3.40
N VAL A 16 2.60 13.03 4.73
CA VAL A 16 3.86 13.01 5.50
C VAL A 16 4.34 11.56 5.69
N LEU A 17 5.53 11.26 5.17
CA LEU A 17 6.13 9.93 5.20
C LEU A 17 7.03 9.71 6.42
N CYS A 18 7.11 8.46 6.86
CA CYS A 18 8.01 8.02 7.92
C CYS A 18 9.44 7.95 7.40
N SER A 19 10.41 8.58 8.08
CA SER A 19 11.82 8.50 7.69
C SER A 19 12.41 7.08 7.82
N GLN A 20 11.83 6.23 8.66
CA GLN A 20 12.37 4.90 8.97
C GLN A 20 11.90 3.81 8.00
N CYS A 21 10.67 3.92 7.49
CA CYS A 21 10.08 2.89 6.62
C CYS A 21 9.27 3.45 5.44
N GLY A 22 9.32 4.77 5.22
CA GLY A 22 8.62 5.53 4.19
C GLY A 22 7.08 5.49 4.23
N SER A 23 6.48 4.70 5.12
CA SER A 23 5.02 4.60 5.23
C SER A 23 4.39 5.94 5.63
N VAL A 24 3.16 6.19 5.18
CA VAL A 24 2.40 7.38 5.59
C VAL A 24 2.18 7.38 7.11
N MET A 25 2.50 8.50 7.75
CA MET A 25 2.33 8.65 9.19
C MET A 25 0.92 9.14 9.55
N ALA A 26 0.39 8.65 10.66
CA ALA A 26 -0.89 9.07 11.22
C ALA A 26 -0.68 10.20 12.25
N TRP A 27 -1.61 11.16 12.31
CA TRP A 27 -1.56 12.24 13.29
C TRP A 27 -2.22 11.86 14.61
N GLU A 28 -1.45 11.96 15.69
CA GLU A 28 -1.96 11.87 17.06
C GLU A 28 -2.27 13.29 17.58
N GLU A 29 -3.45 13.80 17.25
CA GLU A 29 -3.94 15.15 17.61
C GLU A 29 -3.65 15.53 19.06
N LYS A 30 -4.05 14.66 20.03
CA LYS A 30 -3.85 14.90 21.46
C LYS A 30 -2.39 15.07 21.91
N LYS A 31 -1.45 14.54 21.13
CA LYS A 31 0.00 14.57 21.44
C LYS A 31 0.79 15.46 20.48
N ASN A 32 0.08 16.16 19.58
CA ASN A 32 0.61 16.98 18.50
C ASN A 32 1.84 16.37 17.78
N ARG A 33 1.72 15.11 17.36
CA ARG A 33 2.83 14.36 16.76
C ARG A 33 2.33 13.37 15.72
N LEU A 34 3.23 12.91 14.86
CA LEU A 34 2.96 11.87 13.88
C LEU A 34 3.50 10.53 14.39
N ARG A 35 2.74 9.45 14.21
CA ARG A 35 3.14 8.07 14.50
C ARG A 35 3.00 7.21 13.24
N CYS A 36 4.04 6.44 12.94
CA CYS A 36 3.98 5.40 11.92
C CYS A 36 3.26 4.18 12.49
N SER A 37 2.18 3.73 11.84
CA SER A 37 1.48 2.51 12.22
C SER A 37 2.24 1.24 11.85
N ALA A 38 3.15 1.31 10.87
CA ALA A 38 3.93 0.15 10.40
C ALA A 38 5.10 -0.18 11.33
N CYS A 39 5.93 0.81 11.70
CA CYS A 39 7.12 0.59 12.52
C CYS A 39 7.06 1.23 13.92
N GLY A 40 6.01 1.97 14.25
CA GLY A 40 5.85 2.63 15.56
C GLY A 40 6.65 3.91 15.76
N ALA A 41 7.52 4.29 14.81
CA ALA A 41 8.31 5.52 14.86
C ALA A 41 7.43 6.76 15.05
N VAL A 42 7.93 7.74 15.79
CA VAL A 42 7.21 8.97 16.14
C VAL A 42 8.06 10.18 15.75
N ARG A 43 7.42 11.23 15.22
CA ARG A 43 8.07 12.53 14.97
C ARG A 43 7.15 13.69 15.36
N PRO A 44 7.69 14.88 15.65
CA PRO A 44 6.88 16.09 15.80
C PRO A 44 6.05 16.40 14.55
N PHE A 45 4.92 17.06 14.73
CA PHE A 45 4.13 17.58 13.62
C PHE A 45 4.95 18.67 12.89
N PRO A 46 5.19 18.55 11.57
CA PRO A 46 5.95 19.55 10.82
C PRO A 46 5.12 20.82 10.59
N GLU A 47 5.76 22.00 10.64
CA GLU A 47 5.07 23.28 10.40
C GLU A 47 4.68 23.47 8.93
N VAL A 48 5.46 22.90 8.01
CA VAL A 48 5.26 22.99 6.56
C VAL A 48 5.42 21.64 5.89
N CYS A 49 4.87 21.50 4.68
CA CYS A 49 5.02 20.29 3.87
C CYS A 49 6.51 19.96 3.63
N PRO A 50 6.98 18.74 3.95
CA PRO A 50 8.36 18.34 3.64
C PRO A 50 8.68 18.27 2.14
N ALA A 51 7.65 18.19 1.27
CA ALA A 51 7.83 18.05 -0.18
C ALA A 51 7.84 19.41 -0.92
N CYS A 52 6.91 20.32 -0.62
CA CYS A 52 6.79 21.60 -1.32
C CYS A 52 6.82 22.85 -0.41
N ARG A 53 6.95 22.66 0.90
CA ARG A 53 6.85 23.73 1.94
C ARG A 53 5.50 24.46 2.01
N GLY A 54 4.49 24.01 1.29
CA GLY A 54 3.11 24.50 1.42
C GLY A 54 2.44 24.12 2.75
N PRO A 55 1.24 24.65 3.03
CA PRO A 55 0.49 24.37 4.24
C PRO A 55 0.03 22.90 4.31
N LEU A 56 -0.13 22.43 5.54
CA LEU A 56 -0.58 21.07 5.84
C LEU A 56 -2.01 21.10 6.39
N LEU A 57 -2.87 20.31 5.77
CA LEU A 57 -4.21 20.03 6.26
C LEU A 57 -4.18 18.82 7.18
N THR A 58 -4.88 18.94 8.30
CA THR A 58 -5.14 17.82 9.19
C THR A 58 -6.59 17.39 9.06
N GLY A 59 -6.83 16.10 9.20
CA GLY A 59 -8.16 15.54 9.05
C GLY A 59 -8.36 14.27 9.86
N LYS A 60 -9.62 13.83 9.89
CA LYS A 60 -10.01 12.54 10.44
C LYS A 60 -10.59 11.72 9.31
N ARG A 61 -9.90 10.63 8.99
CA ARG A 61 -10.34 9.66 8.00
C ARG A 61 -11.27 8.66 8.68
N PRO A 62 -12.50 8.44 8.17
CA PRO A 62 -13.40 7.47 8.74
C PRO A 62 -12.80 6.08 8.55
N GLY A 63 -12.59 5.38 9.66
CA GLY A 63 -12.32 3.95 9.65
C GLY A 63 -13.61 3.16 9.47
N LEU A 64 -13.47 1.85 9.32
CA LEU A 64 -14.59 0.94 9.07
C LEU A 64 -15.70 1.01 10.11
N GLU A 65 -15.37 1.15 11.40
CA GLU A 65 -16.38 1.29 12.47
C GLU A 65 -17.23 2.57 12.30
N ALA A 66 -16.61 3.67 11.89
CA ALA A 66 -17.33 4.92 11.63
C ALA A 66 -18.23 4.80 10.39
N LEU A 67 -17.73 4.16 9.32
CA LEU A 67 -18.52 3.89 8.12
C LEU A 67 -19.69 2.97 8.41
N TYR A 68 -19.48 1.95 9.25
CA TYR A 68 -20.54 1.03 9.63
C TYR A 68 -21.61 1.70 10.47
N ALA A 69 -21.25 2.57 11.41
CA ALA A 69 -22.22 3.36 12.17
C ALA A 69 -23.10 4.21 11.24
N ILE A 70 -22.50 4.84 10.22
CA ILE A 70 -23.26 5.59 9.20
C ILE A 70 -24.16 4.64 8.39
N ALA A 71 -23.65 3.49 7.95
CA ALA A 71 -24.46 2.49 7.23
C ALA A 71 -25.65 1.99 8.07
N GLN A 72 -25.48 1.82 9.38
CA GLN A 72 -26.56 1.46 10.29
C GLN A 72 -27.64 2.53 10.38
N THR A 73 -27.30 3.82 10.29
CA THR A 73 -28.32 4.89 10.25
C THR A 73 -29.13 4.90 8.95
N LEU A 74 -28.60 4.30 7.88
CA LEU A 74 -29.27 4.16 6.58
C LEU A 74 -29.99 2.81 6.43
N ALA A 75 -29.79 1.89 7.38
CA ALA A 75 -30.32 0.54 7.30
C ALA A 75 -31.82 0.50 7.62
N SER A 76 -32.50 -0.48 7.04
CA SER A 76 -33.88 -0.84 7.36
C SER A 76 -34.05 -2.35 7.23
N ASP A 77 -35.20 -2.90 7.63
CA ASP A 77 -35.48 -4.34 7.45
C ASP A 77 -35.42 -4.78 5.98
N ALA A 78 -35.73 -3.88 5.04
CA ALA A 78 -35.64 -4.11 3.60
C ALA A 78 -34.24 -3.82 3.00
N CYS A 79 -33.36 -3.14 3.74
CA CYS A 79 -32.00 -2.79 3.32
C CYS A 79 -31.04 -2.89 4.52
N PRO A 80 -30.65 -4.11 4.93
CA PRO A 80 -29.79 -4.30 6.09
C PRO A 80 -28.37 -3.79 5.83
N ALA A 81 -27.74 -3.27 6.88
CA ALA A 81 -26.29 -3.02 6.90
C ALA A 81 -25.55 -4.17 7.58
N VAL A 82 -24.51 -4.70 6.93
CA VAL A 82 -23.67 -5.78 7.47
C VAL A 82 -22.22 -5.33 7.53
N PHE A 83 -21.61 -5.54 8.69
CA PHE A 83 -20.17 -5.40 8.86
C PHE A 83 -19.45 -6.67 8.45
N TRP A 84 -18.50 -6.56 7.52
CA TRP A 84 -17.69 -7.66 7.03
C TRP A 84 -16.24 -7.51 7.53
N GLU A 85 -15.95 -8.24 8.59
CA GLU A 85 -14.72 -8.07 9.36
C GLU A 85 -13.59 -9.04 8.94
N ASP A 86 -13.84 -9.98 8.03
CA ASP A 86 -12.96 -11.12 7.80
C ASP A 86 -12.10 -10.99 6.54
N GLU A 87 -10.77 -11.00 6.74
CA GLU A 87 -9.75 -11.10 5.70
C GLU A 87 -9.43 -12.57 5.34
N ARG A 88 -9.96 -13.54 6.09
CA ARG A 88 -9.79 -14.96 5.78
C ARG A 88 -10.74 -15.38 4.65
N PRO A 89 -10.40 -16.41 3.85
CA PRO A 89 -11.33 -17.00 2.89
C PRO A 89 -12.56 -17.42 3.69
N THR A 90 -13.64 -16.67 3.49
CA THR A 90 -14.86 -16.87 4.24
C THR A 90 -15.32 -18.29 4.03
N GLY A 91 -15.49 -19.04 5.12
CA GLY A 91 -16.11 -20.34 5.04
C GLY A 91 -17.45 -20.21 4.31
N GLU A 92 -17.82 -21.21 3.51
CA GLU A 92 -19.05 -21.23 2.70
C GLU A 92 -20.30 -20.80 3.50
N LYS A 93 -20.31 -21.09 4.80
CA LYS A 93 -21.34 -20.68 5.75
C LYS A 93 -21.56 -19.15 5.80
N LYS A 94 -20.49 -18.35 5.99
CA LYS A 94 -20.62 -16.88 6.08
C LYS A 94 -21.10 -16.27 4.76
N ARG A 95 -20.66 -16.82 3.64
CA ARG A 95 -21.13 -16.42 2.30
C ARG A 95 -22.61 -16.71 2.12
N ARG A 96 -23.08 -17.88 2.57
CA ARG A 96 -24.49 -18.27 2.52
C ARG A 96 -25.36 -17.41 3.46
N GLU A 97 -24.87 -17.10 4.65
CA GLU A 97 -25.54 -16.19 5.59
C GLU A 97 -25.66 -14.77 5.01
N LEU A 98 -24.59 -14.26 4.39
CA LEU A 98 -24.63 -12.96 3.71
C LEU A 98 -25.64 -13.00 2.54
N ALA A 99 -25.61 -14.04 1.72
CA ALA A 99 -26.54 -14.19 0.60
C ALA A 99 -28.01 -14.20 1.05
N GLY A 100 -28.31 -14.88 2.15
CA GLY A 100 -29.66 -14.83 2.75
C GLY A 100 -30.05 -13.42 3.20
N LYS A 101 -29.15 -12.74 3.94
CA LYS A 101 -29.39 -11.37 4.46
C LYS A 101 -29.52 -10.31 3.37
N MET A 102 -28.85 -10.49 2.25
CA MET A 102 -28.77 -9.51 1.16
C MET A 102 -29.70 -9.82 -0.01
N SER A 103 -30.59 -10.80 0.14
CA SER A 103 -31.49 -11.26 -0.93
C SER A 103 -32.41 -10.15 -1.48
N SER A 104 -32.77 -9.17 -0.65
CA SER A 104 -33.57 -7.99 -1.03
C SER A 104 -32.73 -6.73 -1.30
N GLY A 105 -31.40 -6.85 -1.32
CA GLY A 105 -30.46 -5.72 -1.33
C GLY A 105 -30.03 -5.32 0.09
N GLY A 106 -28.97 -4.51 0.19
CA GLY A 106 -28.41 -4.06 1.46
C GLY A 106 -27.05 -3.39 1.31
N ILE A 107 -26.46 -2.99 2.44
CA ILE A 107 -25.15 -2.33 2.51
C ILE A 107 -24.15 -3.27 3.19
N VAL A 108 -23.01 -3.50 2.53
CA VAL A 108 -21.89 -4.23 3.14
C VAL A 108 -20.73 -3.28 3.35
N VAL A 109 -20.26 -3.17 4.60
CA VAL A 109 -19.10 -2.35 4.98
C VAL A 109 -17.99 -3.26 5.45
N GLY A 110 -16.79 -3.15 4.88
CA GLY A 110 -15.64 -3.91 5.36
C GLY A 110 -14.34 -3.57 4.64
N THR A 111 -13.30 -4.38 4.89
CA THR A 111 -11.96 -4.20 4.32
C THR A 111 -11.91 -4.68 2.86
N ARG A 112 -10.71 -4.70 2.29
CA ARG A 112 -10.41 -5.34 0.99
C ARG A 112 -11.00 -6.75 0.87
N GLY A 113 -11.04 -7.51 1.96
CA GLY A 113 -11.61 -8.87 2.00
C GLY A 113 -13.11 -8.93 1.67
N THR A 114 -13.83 -7.80 1.79
CA THR A 114 -15.24 -7.69 1.41
C THR A 114 -15.48 -7.90 -0.07
N LEU A 115 -14.46 -7.77 -0.94
CA LEU A 115 -14.61 -8.09 -2.36
C LEU A 115 -15.07 -9.54 -2.58
N ALA A 116 -14.72 -10.47 -1.69
CA ALA A 116 -15.21 -11.86 -1.75
C ALA A 116 -16.74 -11.97 -1.60
N ALA A 117 -17.42 -10.96 -1.06
CA ALA A 117 -18.89 -10.90 -1.03
C ALA A 117 -19.48 -10.90 -2.44
N CYS A 118 -18.81 -10.29 -3.42
CA CYS A 118 -19.27 -10.23 -4.82
C CYS A 118 -19.45 -11.62 -5.44
N ASP A 119 -18.78 -12.65 -4.91
CA ASP A 119 -18.89 -14.03 -5.41
C ASP A 119 -20.22 -14.70 -4.98
N SER A 120 -20.89 -14.14 -3.98
CA SER A 120 -22.05 -14.74 -3.31
C SER A 120 -23.34 -13.94 -3.48
N VAL A 121 -23.24 -12.64 -3.72
CA VAL A 121 -24.38 -11.73 -3.90
C VAL A 121 -24.16 -10.86 -5.13
N ASP A 122 -25.24 -10.50 -5.80
CA ASP A 122 -25.18 -9.55 -6.91
C ASP A 122 -24.94 -8.15 -6.35
N VAL A 123 -23.81 -7.56 -6.74
CA VAL A 123 -23.40 -6.22 -6.29
C VAL A 123 -23.52 -5.25 -7.45
N GLY A 124 -24.46 -4.31 -7.36
CA GLY A 124 -24.66 -3.26 -8.36
C GLY A 124 -23.85 -1.98 -8.13
N PHE A 125 -23.32 -1.79 -6.91
CA PHE A 125 -22.58 -0.59 -6.55
C PHE A 125 -21.43 -0.90 -5.58
N VAL A 126 -20.25 -0.37 -5.86
CA VAL A 126 -19.07 -0.45 -4.98
C VAL A 126 -18.53 0.95 -4.73
N ALA A 127 -18.28 1.31 -3.48
CA ALA A 127 -17.65 2.58 -3.11
C ALA A 127 -16.33 2.35 -2.38
N TRP A 128 -15.26 2.92 -2.92
CA TRP A 128 -13.98 3.08 -2.23
C TRP A 128 -13.93 4.47 -1.62
N VAL A 129 -14.24 4.57 -0.31
CA VAL A 129 -14.32 5.84 0.43
C VAL A 129 -12.97 6.54 0.55
N ASP A 130 -11.88 5.80 0.37
CA ASP A 130 -10.54 6.36 0.50
C ASP A 130 -9.52 5.52 -0.27
N ALA A 131 -9.63 5.61 -1.60
CA ALA A 131 -8.80 4.86 -2.54
C ALA A 131 -7.30 5.15 -2.39
N ASP A 132 -6.95 6.38 -1.98
CA ASP A 132 -5.56 6.77 -1.80
C ASP A 132 -4.86 5.93 -0.72
N ALA A 133 -5.62 5.38 0.24
CA ALA A 133 -5.09 4.48 1.26
C ALA A 133 -4.40 3.25 0.67
N GLU A 134 -4.91 2.78 -0.48
CA GLU A 134 -4.48 1.54 -1.10
C GLU A 134 -3.08 1.64 -1.70
N ALA A 135 -2.69 2.84 -2.12
CA ALA A 135 -1.37 3.12 -2.67
C ALA A 135 -0.40 3.76 -1.65
N ARG A 136 -0.71 3.73 -0.35
CA ARG A 136 0.16 4.34 0.70
C ARG A 136 1.39 3.53 1.08
N ASN A 137 1.45 2.28 0.64
CA ASN A 137 2.60 1.43 0.89
C ASN A 137 3.82 1.96 0.11
N VAL A 138 5.00 1.80 0.68
CA VAL A 138 6.29 2.16 0.08
C VAL A 138 6.78 1.17 -0.97
N ALA A 139 6.13 0.02 -1.09
CA ALA A 139 6.43 -0.90 -2.17
C ALA A 139 6.18 -0.20 -3.51
N PHE A 140 7.14 -0.32 -4.45
CA PHE A 140 6.97 0.30 -5.78
C PHE A 140 5.71 -0.20 -6.51
N GLN A 141 5.28 -1.43 -6.22
CA GLN A 141 4.05 -2.02 -6.73
C GLN A 141 2.76 -1.48 -6.07
N ALA A 142 2.83 -0.56 -5.09
CA ALA A 142 1.66 -0.11 -4.34
C ALA A 142 0.57 0.47 -5.25
N LYS A 143 0.96 1.21 -6.30
CA LYS A 143 0.05 1.74 -7.32
C LYS A 143 -0.63 0.61 -8.10
N PHE A 144 0.14 -0.38 -8.55
CA PHE A 144 -0.37 -1.56 -9.23
C PHE A 144 -1.35 -2.36 -8.35
N THR A 145 -0.99 -2.63 -7.09
CA THR A 145 -1.86 -3.36 -6.16
C THR A 145 -3.17 -2.61 -5.93
N ALA A 146 -3.12 -1.30 -5.71
CA ALA A 146 -4.30 -0.46 -5.55
C ALA A 146 -5.19 -0.48 -6.79
N PHE A 147 -4.59 -0.19 -7.96
CA PHE A 147 -5.27 -0.21 -9.24
C PHE A 147 -5.91 -1.57 -9.52
N SER A 148 -5.15 -2.66 -9.40
CA SER A 148 -5.63 -4.02 -9.70
C SER A 148 -6.83 -4.41 -8.85
N MET A 149 -6.75 -4.17 -7.53
CA MET A 149 -7.82 -4.52 -6.60
C MET A 149 -9.09 -3.68 -6.84
N ILE A 150 -8.93 -2.38 -7.08
CA ILE A 150 -10.06 -1.48 -7.34
C ILE A 150 -10.67 -1.80 -8.71
N TRP A 151 -9.86 -2.04 -9.73
CA TRP A 151 -10.33 -2.45 -11.04
C TRP A 151 -11.05 -3.81 -10.99
N GLU A 152 -10.53 -4.77 -10.23
CA GLU A 152 -11.19 -6.06 -10.00
C GLU A 152 -12.60 -5.87 -9.43
N SER A 153 -12.78 -4.89 -8.53
CA SER A 153 -14.09 -4.62 -7.93
C SER A 153 -15.18 -4.21 -8.93
N LEU A 154 -14.83 -3.76 -10.15
CA LEU A 154 -15.79 -3.52 -11.24
C LEU A 154 -16.36 -4.82 -11.82
N TRP A 155 -15.59 -5.89 -11.81
CA TRP A 155 -15.88 -7.10 -12.60
C TRP A 155 -16.05 -8.36 -11.77
N ARG A 156 -15.63 -8.35 -10.50
CA ARG A 156 -15.69 -9.54 -9.64
C ARG A 156 -17.12 -10.00 -9.40
N GLY A 157 -17.36 -11.30 -9.51
CA GLY A 157 -18.65 -11.90 -9.18
C GLY A 157 -19.69 -11.84 -10.30
N ARG A 158 -20.92 -12.23 -9.97
CA ARG A 158 -22.04 -12.22 -10.93
C ARG A 158 -22.70 -10.83 -10.99
N GLY A 159 -23.42 -10.56 -12.07
CA GLY A 159 -24.18 -9.32 -12.25
C GLY A 159 -23.34 -8.04 -12.42
N ALA A 160 -22.03 -8.16 -12.66
CA ALA A 160 -21.11 -7.02 -12.68
C ALA A 160 -21.26 -6.07 -13.90
N LYS A 161 -22.03 -6.47 -14.93
CA LYS A 161 -22.13 -5.75 -16.21
C LYS A 161 -22.52 -4.27 -16.05
N ASP A 162 -23.49 -3.98 -15.19
CA ASP A 162 -24.03 -2.64 -14.96
C ASP A 162 -23.56 -2.06 -13.61
N ARG A 163 -22.49 -2.62 -13.03
CA ARG A 163 -21.97 -2.20 -11.73
C ARG A 163 -21.37 -0.81 -11.81
N VAL A 164 -21.74 0.04 -10.85
CA VAL A 164 -21.16 1.37 -10.69
C VAL A 164 -20.06 1.33 -9.62
N LEU A 165 -18.90 1.89 -9.94
CA LEU A 165 -17.81 2.10 -9.00
C LEU A 165 -17.69 3.60 -8.65
N LEU A 166 -17.80 3.92 -7.37
CA LEU A 166 -17.47 5.24 -6.84
C LEU A 166 -16.08 5.21 -6.22
N LEU A 167 -15.17 6.04 -6.74
CA LEU A 167 -13.81 6.18 -6.26
C LEU A 167 -13.62 7.54 -5.58
N GLN A 168 -13.50 7.56 -4.26
CA GLN A 168 -13.12 8.77 -3.53
C GLN A 168 -11.59 8.83 -3.37
N SER A 169 -11.00 9.86 -3.95
CA SER A 169 -9.56 10.12 -3.94
C SER A 169 -9.32 11.64 -3.86
N ARG A 170 -8.17 12.03 -3.31
CA ARG A 170 -7.68 13.42 -3.33
C ARG A 170 -7.11 13.80 -4.70
N ARG A 171 -6.80 12.83 -5.55
CA ARG A 171 -6.21 13.03 -6.88
C ARG A 171 -6.90 12.16 -7.95
N PRO A 172 -8.24 12.23 -8.11
CA PRO A 172 -9.00 11.31 -8.94
C PRO A 172 -8.64 11.38 -10.45
N GLY A 173 -8.12 12.52 -10.92
CA GLY A 173 -7.79 12.75 -12.33
C GLY A 173 -6.34 12.50 -12.74
N SER A 174 -5.48 11.99 -11.84
CA SER A 174 -4.04 11.85 -12.09
C SER A 174 -3.51 10.51 -11.59
N GLY A 175 -2.37 10.07 -12.14
CA GLY A 175 -1.70 8.84 -11.71
C GLY A 175 -2.56 7.58 -11.91
N TRP A 176 -2.40 6.60 -11.02
CA TRP A 176 -3.05 5.30 -11.12
C TRP A 176 -4.59 5.38 -11.01
N GLN A 177 -5.13 6.38 -10.32
CA GLN A 177 -6.57 6.61 -10.19
C GLN A 177 -7.22 6.89 -11.56
N ARG A 178 -6.53 7.64 -12.43
CA ARG A 178 -7.00 7.88 -13.80
C ARG A 178 -7.08 6.57 -14.59
N GLY A 179 -6.13 5.66 -14.34
CA GLY A 179 -6.16 4.30 -14.87
C GLY A 179 -7.46 3.57 -14.54
N VAL A 180 -8.03 3.76 -13.34
CA VAL A 180 -9.28 3.09 -12.91
C VAL A 180 -10.48 3.42 -13.82
N ALA A 181 -10.47 4.57 -14.49
CA ALA A 181 -11.49 4.92 -15.46
C ALA A 181 -11.13 4.48 -16.90
N LEU A 182 -9.83 4.43 -17.24
CA LEU A 182 -9.34 4.24 -18.61
C LEU A 182 -8.89 2.81 -18.94
N GLY A 183 -8.67 1.97 -17.93
CA GLY A 183 -8.31 0.57 -18.10
C GLY A 183 -6.84 0.24 -18.06
N TRP A 184 -6.59 -1.07 -18.05
CA TRP A 184 -5.27 -1.69 -18.02
C TRP A 184 -4.27 -1.13 -19.02
N PRO A 185 -4.63 -0.86 -20.30
CA PRO A 185 -3.66 -0.31 -21.25
C PRO A 185 -3.15 1.08 -20.84
N HIS A 186 -4.02 1.93 -20.30
CA HIS A 186 -3.63 3.26 -19.83
C HIS A 186 -2.78 3.15 -18.57
N PHE A 187 -3.23 2.34 -17.60
CA PHE A 187 -2.48 2.12 -16.36
C PHE A 187 -1.07 1.61 -16.65
N TRP A 188 -0.93 0.55 -17.46
CA TRP A 188 0.38 -0.04 -17.75
C TRP A 188 1.31 0.86 -18.52
N ARG A 189 0.79 1.68 -19.43
CA ARG A 189 1.61 2.64 -20.16
C ARG A 189 2.29 3.61 -19.18
N ASP A 190 1.50 4.24 -18.31
CA ASP A 190 2.00 5.26 -17.38
C ASP A 190 2.89 4.62 -16.29
N GLU A 191 2.48 3.47 -15.75
CA GLU A 191 3.27 2.72 -14.75
C GLU A 191 4.62 2.25 -15.31
N LEU A 192 4.65 1.70 -16.53
CA LEU A 192 5.91 1.22 -17.13
C LEU A 192 6.85 2.37 -17.53
N GLU A 193 6.32 3.53 -17.91
CA GLU A 193 7.12 4.72 -18.14
C GLU A 193 7.82 5.16 -16.84
N GLU A 194 7.06 5.31 -15.76
CA GLU A 194 7.59 5.67 -14.44
C GLU A 194 8.62 4.64 -13.94
N ARG A 195 8.32 3.35 -14.04
CA ARG A 195 9.24 2.30 -13.63
C ARG A 195 10.53 2.28 -14.45
N ARG A 196 10.47 2.63 -15.74
CA ARG A 196 11.68 2.74 -16.57
C ARG A 196 12.56 3.90 -16.10
N GLU A 197 11.97 5.06 -15.84
CA GLU A 197 12.70 6.26 -15.38
C GLU A 197 13.42 6.02 -14.05
N PHE A 198 12.78 5.30 -13.12
CA PHE A 198 13.37 4.97 -11.82
C PHE A 198 14.20 3.69 -11.81
N GLY A 199 14.35 3.02 -12.96
CA GLY A 199 15.06 1.75 -13.05
C GLY A 199 14.48 0.69 -12.12
N LEU A 200 13.16 0.55 -12.09
CA LEU A 200 12.41 -0.43 -11.31
C LEU A 200 12.03 -1.64 -12.19
N PRO A 201 11.62 -2.78 -11.60
CA PRO A 201 11.13 -3.92 -12.36
C PRO A 201 9.97 -3.56 -13.32
N PRO A 202 9.94 -4.08 -14.56
CA PRO A 202 10.78 -5.15 -15.09
C PRO A 202 12.09 -4.67 -15.78
N PHE A 203 12.42 -3.38 -15.73
CA PHE A 203 13.59 -2.82 -16.43
C PHE A 203 14.92 -3.05 -15.68
N SER A 204 14.83 -3.34 -14.38
CA SER A 204 15.95 -3.77 -13.54
C SER A 204 15.46 -4.73 -12.45
N PHE A 205 16.39 -5.30 -11.69
CA PHE A 205 16.09 -6.04 -10.47
C PHE A 205 16.15 -5.08 -9.28
N LEU A 206 15.08 -5.02 -8.51
CA LEU A 206 15.10 -4.40 -7.19
C LEU A 206 15.51 -5.45 -6.15
N LEU A 207 16.48 -5.09 -5.32
CA LEU A 207 17.03 -5.93 -4.28
C LEU A 207 16.74 -5.31 -2.91
N GLY A 208 16.34 -6.15 -1.97
CA GLY A 208 16.24 -5.82 -0.55
C GLY A 208 17.22 -6.70 0.19
N ILE A 209 18.18 -6.09 0.87
CA ILE A 209 19.25 -6.81 1.54
C ILE A 209 19.11 -6.55 3.03
N ARG A 210 18.83 -7.62 3.79
CA ARG A 210 18.80 -7.59 5.25
C ARG A 210 20.09 -8.18 5.78
N CYS A 211 20.79 -7.41 6.59
CA CYS A 211 22.09 -7.77 7.13
C CYS A 211 21.97 -8.30 8.57
N PRO A 212 22.87 -9.20 9.00
CA PRO A 212 22.88 -9.71 10.37
C PRO A 212 23.35 -8.65 11.39
N SER A 213 24.10 -7.63 10.97
CA SER A 213 24.61 -6.56 11.83
C SER A 213 24.88 -5.27 11.04
N LEU A 214 25.05 -4.15 11.76
CA LEU A 214 25.44 -2.86 11.15
C LEU A 214 26.85 -2.90 10.54
N GLU A 215 27.77 -3.67 11.14
CA GLU A 215 29.11 -3.90 10.58
C GLU A 215 29.02 -4.62 9.23
N ALA A 216 28.21 -5.69 9.15
CA ALA A 216 27.97 -6.40 7.91
C ALA A 216 27.30 -5.51 6.86
N LYS A 217 26.32 -4.68 7.26
CA LYS A 217 25.66 -3.70 6.38
C LYS A 217 26.69 -2.76 5.74
N ARG A 218 27.54 -2.13 6.54
CA ARG A 218 28.60 -1.22 6.05
C ARG A 218 29.56 -1.93 5.09
N GLY A 219 29.99 -3.14 5.44
CA GLY A 219 30.88 -3.93 4.59
C GLY A 219 30.26 -4.30 3.24
N ILE A 220 28.98 -4.69 3.23
CA ILE A 220 28.25 -5.02 2.00
C ILE A 220 28.05 -3.77 1.15
N MET A 221 27.60 -2.65 1.74
CA MET A 221 27.39 -1.39 1.00
C MET A 221 28.69 -0.91 0.33
N ALA A 222 29.80 -0.88 1.06
CA ALA A 222 31.10 -0.51 0.50
C ALA A 222 31.52 -1.42 -0.67
N ARG A 223 31.23 -2.73 -0.57
CA ARG A 223 31.51 -3.67 -1.66
C ARG A 223 30.62 -3.43 -2.88
N LEU A 224 29.34 -3.10 -2.69
CA LEU A 224 28.42 -2.78 -3.77
C LEU A 224 28.89 -1.54 -4.54
N GLU A 225 29.29 -0.49 -3.82
CA GLU A 225 29.81 0.75 -4.42
C GLU A 225 31.07 0.50 -5.25
N GLN A 226 32.00 -0.33 -4.75
CA GLN A 226 33.19 -0.77 -5.50
C GLN A 226 32.85 -1.51 -6.80
N THR A 227 31.66 -2.12 -6.87
CA THR A 227 31.15 -2.82 -8.06
C THR A 227 30.20 -1.96 -8.90
N ALA A 228 30.16 -0.65 -8.65
CA ALA A 228 29.26 0.31 -9.31
C ALA A 228 27.77 -0.03 -9.14
N ILE A 229 27.39 -0.56 -7.98
CA ILE A 229 26.00 -0.73 -7.55
C ILE A 229 25.75 0.28 -6.44
N ALA A 230 24.86 1.23 -6.66
CA ALA A 230 24.51 2.24 -5.68
C ALA A 230 23.51 1.68 -4.65
N PRO A 231 23.90 1.53 -3.36
CA PRO A 231 22.94 1.19 -2.32
C PRO A 231 22.04 2.39 -2.01
N MET A 232 20.77 2.10 -1.76
CA MET A 232 19.76 3.04 -1.26
C MET A 232 19.48 2.71 0.20
N ASP A 233 19.97 3.56 1.09
CA ASP A 233 19.85 3.39 2.55
C ASP A 233 19.15 4.59 3.18
N PRO A 234 17.81 4.62 3.24
CA PRO A 234 17.06 5.72 3.82
C PRO A 234 17.18 5.80 5.35
N ASP A 235 17.72 4.76 6.01
CA ASP A 235 17.86 4.69 7.45
C ASP A 235 19.16 3.97 7.84
N GLU A 236 20.19 4.74 8.16
CA GLU A 236 21.51 4.23 8.55
C GLU A 236 21.45 3.28 9.76
N THR A 237 20.41 3.39 10.60
CA THR A 237 20.24 2.58 11.81
C THR A 237 19.54 1.24 11.55
N ALA A 238 18.82 1.12 10.43
CA ALA A 238 18.17 -0.12 10.04
C ALA A 238 19.18 -1.15 9.55
N LEU A 239 18.89 -2.44 9.75
CA LEU A 239 19.71 -3.54 9.23
C LEU A 239 19.43 -3.87 7.75
N SER A 240 18.47 -3.18 7.14
CA SER A 240 18.06 -3.39 5.75
C SER A 240 18.37 -2.18 4.89
N PHE A 241 18.75 -2.42 3.64
CA PHE A 241 18.87 -1.40 2.61
C PHE A 241 18.45 -2.00 1.26
N TRP A 242 18.35 -1.15 0.24
CA TRP A 242 17.91 -1.54 -1.10
C TRP A 242 18.99 -1.27 -2.14
N ALA A 243 18.89 -1.92 -3.29
CA ALA A 243 19.70 -1.59 -4.46
C ALA A 243 18.94 -1.95 -5.74
N THR A 244 19.17 -1.23 -6.82
CA THR A 244 18.73 -1.64 -8.16
C THR A 244 19.92 -2.15 -8.95
N VAL A 245 19.73 -3.24 -9.70
CA VAL A 245 20.78 -3.78 -10.56
C VAL A 245 20.21 -4.15 -11.93
N PRO A 246 20.92 -3.86 -13.03
CA PRO A 246 20.46 -4.25 -14.38
C PRO A 246 20.67 -5.74 -14.67
N SER A 247 21.50 -6.43 -13.87
CA SER A 247 21.83 -7.85 -14.08
C SER A 247 22.22 -8.53 -12.78
N MET A 248 21.70 -9.75 -12.59
CA MET A 248 21.96 -10.58 -11.41
C MET A 248 23.41 -11.09 -11.31
N ASP A 249 24.17 -11.13 -12.41
CA ASP A 249 25.57 -11.60 -12.37
C ASP A 249 26.51 -10.64 -11.63
N ARG A 250 26.18 -9.34 -11.63
CA ARG A 250 26.96 -8.34 -10.89
C ARG A 250 26.72 -8.50 -9.39
N ILE A 251 25.47 -8.61 -8.96
CA ILE A 251 25.15 -8.76 -7.54
C ILE A 251 25.69 -10.07 -6.97
N ARG A 252 25.60 -11.18 -7.73
CA ARG A 252 26.13 -12.47 -7.29
C ARG A 252 27.63 -12.40 -6.98
N ARG A 253 28.42 -11.76 -7.85
CA ARG A 253 29.86 -11.57 -7.64
C ARG A 253 30.17 -10.61 -6.49
N ALA A 254 29.38 -9.55 -6.33
CA ALA A 254 29.55 -8.59 -5.25
C ALA A 254 29.29 -9.22 -3.87
N LEU A 255 28.24 -10.05 -3.77
CA LEU A 255 27.80 -10.63 -2.50
C LEU A 255 28.45 -11.96 -2.14
N ALA A 256 29.03 -12.69 -3.10
CA ALA A 256 29.65 -14.01 -2.86
C ALA A 256 30.57 -14.09 -1.62
N PRO A 257 31.46 -13.10 -1.32
CA PRO A 257 32.33 -13.16 -0.14
C PRO A 257 31.56 -13.23 1.19
N PHE A 258 30.36 -12.66 1.26
CA PHE A 258 29.54 -12.61 2.47
C PHE A 258 28.85 -13.93 2.79
N PHE A 259 28.75 -14.85 1.83
CA PHE A 259 28.18 -16.20 1.99
C PHE A 259 29.24 -17.29 2.21
N SER A 260 30.50 -16.92 2.45
CA SER A 260 31.55 -17.89 2.75
C SER A 260 31.32 -18.56 4.12
N ILE A 261 31.76 -19.82 4.26
CA ILE A 261 31.56 -20.59 5.50
C ILE A 261 32.21 -19.93 6.73
N GLY A 262 33.26 -19.12 6.51
CA GLY A 262 33.92 -18.33 7.56
C GLY A 262 33.01 -17.27 8.21
N ASN A 263 31.90 -16.89 7.56
CA ASN A 263 30.93 -15.95 8.11
C ASN A 263 29.80 -16.63 8.89
N SER A 264 29.77 -17.97 8.97
CA SER A 264 28.70 -18.71 9.66
C SER A 264 28.47 -18.24 11.11
N GLY A 265 29.53 -17.87 11.83
CA GLY A 265 29.42 -17.32 13.19
C GLY A 265 28.89 -15.88 13.28
N ARG A 266 28.89 -15.13 12.17
CA ARG A 266 28.38 -13.74 12.09
C ARG A 266 26.99 -13.64 11.44
N GLY A 267 26.50 -14.75 10.90
CA GLY A 267 25.26 -14.81 10.12
C GLY A 267 25.46 -14.41 8.65
N PHE A 268 24.44 -14.68 7.85
CA PHE A 268 24.41 -14.38 6.42
C PHE A 268 23.38 -13.29 6.12
N PRO A 269 23.60 -12.45 5.10
CA PRO A 269 22.58 -11.52 4.65
C PRO A 269 21.44 -12.28 3.96
N GLU A 270 20.20 -11.82 4.17
CA GLU A 270 19.03 -12.29 3.43
C GLU A 270 18.79 -11.35 2.24
N ILE A 271 18.54 -11.92 1.06
CA ILE A 271 18.32 -11.15 -0.18
C ILE A 271 16.92 -11.46 -0.68
N THR A 272 16.09 -10.42 -0.80
CA THR A 272 14.83 -10.45 -1.53
C THR A 272 15.02 -9.79 -2.89
N VAL A 273 14.50 -10.43 -3.94
CA VAL A 273 14.58 -9.94 -5.32
C VAL A 273 13.18 -9.75 -5.85
N TRP A 274 12.89 -8.55 -6.35
CA TRP A 274 11.66 -8.26 -7.09
C TRP A 274 11.98 -8.22 -8.59
N ILE A 275 11.14 -8.90 -9.38
CA ILE A 275 11.32 -9.11 -10.82
C ILE A 275 10.16 -8.57 -11.66
N ASP A 276 9.03 -8.26 -11.04
CA ASP A 276 7.77 -7.86 -11.66
C ASP A 276 7.13 -6.62 -11.01
#